data_AF-A0A3P7DY60-F1
#
_entry.id   AF-A0A3P7DY60-F1
#
_cell.length_a   1.000
_cell.length_b   1.000
_cell.length_c   1.000
_cell.angle_alpha   90.00
_cell.angle_beta   90.00
_cell.angle_gamma   90.00
#
_symmetry.space_group_name_H-M   'P 1'
#
loop_
_entity.id
_entity.type
_entity.pdbx_description
1 polymer ?
#
loop_
_entity_poly.entity_id
_entity_poly.type
_entity_poly.pdbx_seq_one_letter_code
_entity_poly.pdbx_strand_id
1 'polypeptide(L)'
;MVISAKDIEETIPIAQETEKFCPAGNSNNVVVSLELSDISPRTVRLTKKCKIIECCKAEKRKAAIPVYIITGIGILLLASIVGKLLNSNLNIIFEEDKRYHLSIVAYVNELNTTWKAIYNRFASRGVSVQEISVLASKNKISQEYLLGDTIEHIKLLKSKKLHLPEQFDARLQWPLCWSVHQVANQGGCGSCWAISAASVMSDRLCIATNYSNQKQISAEDLISCCAECGGCQGSNWALSAFIYWRNHGIVTGGDYGSFEGCKPYATAPNCGSPCSFEYYRKKAAPICQKAYWIRAEKGSNEIMPYVQEIVQETIGNERKDYESICISPASKLIV
;
A
#
# COMPACT_ATOMS: atom_id res chain seq x y z
N MET A 1 47.26 -2.94 -14.08
CA MET A 1 48.34 -2.72 -15.05
C MET A 1 48.02 -3.61 -16.25
N VAL A 2 47.52 -3.04 -17.34
CA VAL A 2 47.05 -3.84 -18.49
C VAL A 2 48.26 -4.40 -19.23
N ILE A 3 48.20 -5.71 -19.46
CA ILE A 3 49.29 -6.58 -19.88
C ILE A 3 49.51 -6.46 -21.39
N SER A 4 50.78 -6.32 -21.76
CA SER A 4 51.31 -6.40 -23.13
C SER A 4 51.04 -7.79 -23.71
N ALA A 5 50.42 -7.85 -24.88
CA ALA A 5 50.45 -9.02 -25.75
C ALA A 5 51.31 -8.68 -26.97
N LYS A 6 52.48 -9.33 -27.02
CA LYS A 6 53.36 -9.44 -28.19
C LYS A 6 52.73 -10.39 -29.22
N ASP A 7 52.83 -9.97 -30.48
CA ASP A 7 53.21 -10.75 -31.66
C ASP A 7 52.80 -12.22 -31.73
N ILE A 8 51.80 -12.52 -32.57
CA ILE A 8 51.82 -13.68 -33.47
C ILE A 8 51.30 -13.24 -34.83
N GLU A 9 52.19 -13.33 -35.81
CA GLU A 9 51.95 -13.23 -37.25
C GLU A 9 51.12 -14.44 -37.73
N GLU A 10 50.07 -14.20 -38.52
CA GLU A 10 49.79 -15.05 -39.68
C GLU A 10 48.97 -14.30 -40.73
N THR A 11 49.48 -14.36 -41.94
CA THR A 11 49.11 -13.73 -43.21
C THR A 11 47.79 -14.24 -43.81
N ILE A 12 46.89 -13.35 -44.28
CA ILE A 12 46.02 -13.58 -45.46
C ILE A 12 45.82 -12.24 -46.22
N PRO A 13 45.84 -12.19 -47.56
CA PRO A 13 46.08 -10.97 -48.34
C PRO A 13 44.83 -10.23 -48.86
N ILE A 14 45.00 -8.90 -48.92
CA ILE A 14 44.72 -7.96 -50.02
C ILE A 14 43.27 -7.81 -50.54
N ALA A 15 42.72 -6.66 -50.11
CA ALA A 15 42.01 -5.61 -50.87
C ALA A 15 40.66 -5.91 -51.52
N GLN A 16 39.66 -5.16 -51.04
CA GLN A 16 38.96 -4.12 -51.81
C GLN A 16 38.01 -3.35 -50.85
N GLU A 17 38.40 -2.17 -50.38
CA GLU A 17 37.45 -1.26 -49.70
C GLU A 17 37.65 0.21 -50.14
N THR A 18 36.76 0.58 -51.06
CA THR A 18 36.11 1.87 -51.34
C THR A 18 36.78 3.18 -50.88
N GLU A 19 37.18 3.97 -51.88
CA GLU A 19 37.50 5.38 -51.81
C GLU A 19 36.39 6.20 -51.14
N LYS A 20 36.69 6.83 -49.99
CA LYS A 20 35.88 7.91 -49.45
C LYS A 20 36.20 9.21 -50.17
N PHE A 21 35.28 9.59 -51.05
CA PHE A 21 35.29 10.84 -51.81
C PHE A 21 35.26 12.06 -50.87
N CYS A 22 36.28 12.91 -50.93
CA CYS A 22 36.27 14.25 -50.33
C CYS A 22 35.62 15.23 -51.33
N PRO A 23 34.52 15.93 -50.97
CA PRO A 23 33.88 16.86 -51.87
C PRO A 23 34.68 18.17 -52.02
N ALA A 24 34.76 18.64 -53.26
CA ALA A 24 35.49 19.82 -53.70
C ALA A 24 34.99 21.11 -53.01
N GLY A 25 35.81 21.64 -52.10
CA GLY A 25 35.64 22.96 -51.49
C GLY A 25 36.68 23.94 -52.01
N ASN A 26 36.22 25.14 -52.36
CA ASN A 26 36.83 26.16 -53.20
C ASN A 26 38.33 26.49 -52.94
N SER A 27 39.09 26.54 -54.02
CA SER A 27 40.51 26.90 -54.11
C SER A 27 40.68 28.39 -53.83
N ASN A 28 41.20 28.76 -52.66
CA ASN A 28 41.99 29.98 -52.41
C ASN A 28 42.38 29.99 -50.94
N ASN A 29 43.54 29.39 -50.60
CA ASN A 29 44.37 29.69 -49.43
C ASN A 29 45.41 28.57 -49.27
N VAL A 30 46.44 28.57 -50.12
CA VAL A 30 47.61 27.72 -49.95
C VAL A 30 48.77 28.63 -49.56
N VAL A 31 49.04 28.73 -48.25
CA VAL A 31 50.26 29.35 -47.74
C VAL A 31 51.25 28.24 -47.41
N VAL A 32 52.37 28.22 -48.14
CA VAL A 32 53.46 27.25 -48.00
C VAL A 32 54.56 27.92 -47.17
N SER A 33 54.85 27.37 -46.00
CA SER A 33 56.02 27.76 -45.20
C SER A 33 57.08 26.67 -45.28
N LEU A 34 58.28 27.08 -45.69
CA LEU A 34 59.50 26.28 -45.80
C LEU A 34 60.35 26.50 -44.55
N GLU A 35 60.72 25.44 -43.85
CA GLU A 35 61.85 25.48 -42.92
C GLU A 35 63.05 24.79 -43.57
N LEU A 36 64.12 25.54 -43.72
CA LEU A 36 65.42 25.12 -44.23
C LEU A 36 66.22 24.54 -43.06
N SER A 37 66.38 23.23 -43.00
CA SER A 37 67.60 22.62 -42.46
C SER A 37 67.83 21.27 -43.11
N ASP A 38 69.06 21.11 -43.58
CA ASP A 38 69.73 19.92 -44.07
C ASP A 38 69.49 19.44 -45.52
N ILE A 39 70.57 19.64 -46.27
CA ILE A 39 70.87 19.36 -47.67
C ILE A 39 71.02 17.84 -47.87
N SER A 40 70.13 17.22 -48.65
CA SER A 40 70.42 16.12 -49.59
C SER A 40 69.17 15.79 -50.44
N PRO A 41 69.28 15.59 -51.77
CA PRO A 41 68.13 15.70 -52.66
C PRO A 41 67.38 14.37 -52.84
N ARG A 42 66.07 14.52 -53.12
CA ARG A 42 65.10 13.52 -53.63
C ARG A 42 64.27 12.76 -52.58
N THR A 43 63.43 13.47 -51.83
CA THR A 43 61.96 13.22 -51.79
C THR A 43 61.29 14.22 -50.85
N VAL A 44 60.69 15.27 -51.40
CA VAL A 44 59.85 16.19 -50.60
C VAL A 44 58.53 15.50 -50.32
N ARG A 45 58.36 14.95 -49.11
CA ARG A 45 57.04 14.49 -48.63
C ARG A 45 56.19 15.69 -48.23
N LEU A 46 55.25 16.06 -49.09
CA LEU A 46 54.21 17.05 -48.79
C LEU A 46 53.22 16.48 -47.75
N THR A 47 53.47 16.69 -46.47
CA THR A 47 52.43 16.47 -45.44
C THR A 47 51.51 17.67 -45.35
N LYS A 48 50.36 17.61 -46.03
CA LYS A 48 49.25 18.55 -45.82
C LYS A 48 48.71 18.40 -44.38
N LYS A 49 49.10 19.28 -43.47
CA LYS A 49 48.41 19.43 -42.18
C LYS A 49 47.14 20.25 -42.41
N CYS A 50 46.01 19.57 -42.48
CA CYS A 50 44.70 20.19 -42.54
C CYS A 50 44.37 20.80 -41.15
N LYS A 51 44.52 22.12 -40.98
CA LYS A 51 43.90 22.82 -39.85
C LYS A 51 42.39 22.83 -40.12
N ILE A 52 41.66 21.91 -39.52
CA ILE A 52 40.20 21.85 -39.57
C ILE A 52 39.69 23.13 -38.91
N ILE A 53 39.21 24.07 -39.72
CA ILE A 53 38.56 25.29 -39.25
C ILE A 53 37.26 24.86 -38.54
N GLU A 54 37.17 25.06 -37.22
CA GLU A 54 35.97 24.81 -36.40
C GLU A 54 34.83 25.81 -36.70
N CYS A 55 34.38 25.93 -37.96
CA CYS A 55 33.20 26.74 -38.29
C CYS A 55 31.88 25.96 -38.13
N CYS A 56 31.88 24.63 -38.21
CA CYS A 56 30.64 23.85 -38.32
C CYS A 56 29.94 23.50 -36.98
N LYS A 57 30.52 23.82 -35.81
CA LYS A 57 29.89 23.50 -34.51
C LYS A 57 28.71 24.43 -34.17
N ALA A 58 28.70 25.66 -34.66
CA ALA A 58 27.64 26.63 -34.37
C ALA A 58 26.34 26.36 -35.13
N GLU A 59 26.44 25.92 -36.40
CA GLU A 59 25.28 25.74 -37.29
C GLU A 59 24.45 24.49 -36.92
N LYS A 60 25.11 23.40 -36.51
CA LYS A 60 24.44 22.19 -36.00
C LYS A 60 23.60 22.46 -34.74
N ARG A 61 24.04 23.36 -33.85
CA ARG A 61 23.25 23.74 -32.65
C ARG A 61 21.97 24.48 -33.03
N LYS A 62 22.01 25.35 -34.04
CA LYS A 62 20.84 26.13 -34.49
C LYS A 62 19.74 25.23 -35.08
N ALA A 63 20.09 24.17 -35.81
CA ALA A 63 19.12 23.23 -36.37
C ALA A 63 18.55 22.25 -35.32
N ALA A 64 19.33 21.87 -34.32
CA ALA A 64 18.88 20.94 -33.27
C ALA A 64 17.81 21.57 -32.35
N ILE A 65 17.92 22.86 -32.04
CA ILE A 65 16.98 23.56 -31.13
C ILE A 65 15.52 23.48 -31.64
N PRO A 66 15.19 23.85 -32.90
CA PRO A 66 13.84 23.69 -33.45
C PRO A 66 13.35 22.23 -33.44
N VAL A 67 14.21 21.26 -33.74
CA VAL A 67 13.84 19.84 -33.72
C VAL A 67 13.46 19.39 -32.31
N TYR A 68 14.24 19.77 -31.30
CA TYR A 68 13.91 19.49 -29.89
C TYR A 68 12.62 20.20 -29.45
N ILE A 69 12.36 21.42 -29.92
CA ILE A 69 11.13 22.15 -29.62
C ILE A 69 9.92 21.45 -30.28
N ILE A 70 10.00 21.09 -31.56
CA ILE A 70 8.92 20.43 -32.30
C ILE A 70 8.63 19.05 -31.71
N THR A 71 9.66 18.25 -31.42
CA THR A 71 9.49 16.95 -30.78
C THR A 71 8.94 17.08 -29.36
N GLY A 72 9.40 18.07 -28.58
CA GLY A 72 8.86 18.39 -27.27
C GLY A 72 7.38 18.79 -27.31
N ILE A 73 6.98 19.66 -28.24
CA ILE A 73 5.57 20.03 -28.46
C ILE A 73 4.75 18.81 -28.88
N GLY A 74 5.27 17.98 -29.79
CA GLY A 74 4.62 16.74 -30.22
C GLY A 74 4.37 15.77 -29.07
N ILE A 75 5.36 15.58 -28.20
CA ILE A 75 5.23 14.74 -26.99
C ILE A 75 4.18 15.33 -26.03
N LEU A 76 4.20 16.65 -25.81
CA LEU A 76 3.22 17.32 -24.94
C LEU A 76 1.77 17.20 -25.48
N LEU A 77 1.60 17.33 -26.79
CA LEU A 77 0.30 17.16 -27.44
C LEU A 77 -0.19 15.71 -27.34
N LEU A 78 0.68 14.74 -27.59
CA LEU A 78 0.37 13.32 -27.42
C LEU A 78 -0.01 12.99 -25.97
N ALA A 79 0.75 13.49 -25.00
CA ALA A 79 0.44 13.32 -23.57
C ALA A 79 -0.92 13.92 -23.21
N SER A 80 -1.26 15.08 -23.77
CA SER A 80 -2.58 15.72 -23.58
C SER A 80 -3.71 14.90 -24.19
N ILE A 81 -3.54 14.37 -25.41
CA ILE A 81 -4.53 13.51 -26.07
C ILE A 81 -4.75 12.22 -25.28
N VAL A 82 -3.67 11.55 -24.88
CA VAL A 82 -3.72 10.33 -24.07
C VAL A 82 -4.40 10.60 -22.73
N GLY A 83 -4.06 11.71 -22.06
CA GLY A 83 -4.71 12.12 -20.82
C GLY A 83 -6.22 12.32 -20.97
N LYS A 84 -6.68 12.96 -22.06
CA LYS A 84 -8.11 13.13 -22.35
C LYS A 84 -8.82 11.81 -22.62
N LEU A 85 -8.21 10.91 -23.39
CA LEU A 85 -8.74 9.58 -23.67
C LEU A 85 -8.90 8.75 -22.39
N LEU A 86 -7.88 8.73 -21.54
CA LEU A 86 -7.92 8.05 -20.24
C LEU A 86 -9.02 8.62 -19.34
N ASN A 87 -9.12 9.95 -19.24
CA ASN A 87 -10.17 10.59 -18.45
C ASN A 87 -11.57 10.28 -18.97
N SER A 88 -11.76 10.27 -20.30
CA SER A 88 -13.04 9.89 -20.90
C SER A 88 -13.41 8.45 -20.61
N ASN A 89 -12.45 7.52 -20.69
CA ASN A 89 -12.69 6.12 -20.37
C ASN A 89 -13.05 5.93 -18.89
N LEU A 90 -12.36 6.63 -17.98
CA LEU A 90 -12.69 6.61 -16.55
C LEU A 90 -14.12 7.13 -16.27
N ASN A 91 -14.54 8.20 -16.94
CA ASN A 91 -15.90 8.72 -16.81
C ASN A 91 -16.96 7.73 -17.31
N ILE A 92 -16.70 7.02 -18.41
CA ILE A 92 -17.61 5.99 -18.92
C ILE A 92 -17.76 4.85 -17.90
N ILE A 93 -16.64 4.36 -17.35
CA ILE A 93 -16.65 3.31 -16.32
C ILE A 93 -17.43 3.76 -15.08
N PHE A 94 -17.22 5.00 -14.64
CA PHE A 94 -17.93 5.56 -13.49
C PHE A 94 -19.45 5.67 -13.72
N GLU A 95 -19.88 6.13 -14.89
CA GLU A 95 -21.30 6.23 -15.22
C GLU A 95 -21.96 4.85 -15.42
N GLU A 96 -21.23 3.86 -15.93
CA GLU A 96 -21.71 2.47 -16.00
C GLU A 96 -21.91 1.89 -14.60
N ASP A 97 -20.93 2.05 -13.69
CA ASP A 97 -21.02 1.61 -12.30
C ASP A 97 -22.19 2.30 -11.58
N LYS A 98 -22.35 3.61 -11.76
CA LYS A 98 -23.47 4.36 -11.20
C LYS A 98 -24.82 3.86 -11.71
N ARG A 99 -24.96 3.64 -13.02
CA ARG A 99 -26.20 3.11 -13.61
C ARG A 99 -26.52 1.72 -13.07
N TYR A 100 -25.52 0.86 -12.94
CA TYR A 100 -25.67 -0.47 -12.35
C TYR A 100 -26.20 -0.39 -10.91
N HIS A 101 -25.58 0.41 -10.04
CA HIS A 101 -26.04 0.52 -8.65
C HIS A 101 -27.41 1.21 -8.52
N LEU A 102 -27.72 2.19 -9.38
CA LEU A 102 -29.07 2.77 -9.45
C LEU A 102 -30.12 1.73 -9.85
N SER A 103 -29.78 0.78 -10.72
CA SER A 103 -30.69 -0.31 -11.09
C SER A 103 -30.97 -1.24 -9.90
N ILE A 104 -29.98 -1.52 -9.05
CA ILE A 104 -30.17 -2.29 -7.81
C ILE A 104 -31.10 -1.53 -6.85
N VAL A 105 -30.90 -0.21 -6.70
CA VAL A 105 -31.76 0.64 -5.85
C VAL A 105 -33.20 0.61 -6.34
N ALA A 106 -33.44 0.76 -7.65
CA ALA A 106 -34.77 0.69 -8.23
C ALA A 106 -35.42 -0.68 -7.97
N TYR A 107 -34.72 -1.77 -8.27
CA TYR A 107 -35.18 -3.13 -8.03
C TYR A 107 -35.58 -3.36 -6.58
N VAL A 108 -34.70 -3.02 -5.62
CA VAL A 108 -35.01 -3.20 -4.19
C VAL A 108 -36.19 -2.35 -3.74
N ASN A 109 -36.34 -1.14 -4.28
CA ASN A 109 -37.43 -0.23 -3.92
C ASN A 109 -38.79 -0.60 -4.54
N GLU A 110 -38.80 -1.36 -5.63
CA GLU A 110 -39.97 -2.02 -6.21
C GLU A 110 -40.45 -3.19 -5.33
N LEU A 111 -39.56 -3.80 -4.54
CA LEU A 111 -39.96 -4.82 -3.56
C LEU A 111 -40.76 -4.18 -2.41
N ASN A 112 -41.79 -4.87 -1.94
CA ASN A 112 -42.60 -4.48 -0.78
C ASN A 112 -41.88 -4.81 0.54
N THR A 113 -40.72 -4.18 0.77
CA THR A 113 -39.90 -4.36 1.98
C THR A 113 -40.13 -3.25 3.01
N THR A 114 -39.66 -3.46 4.23
CA THR A 114 -39.77 -2.49 5.34
C THR A 114 -38.71 -1.38 5.28
N TRP A 115 -37.82 -1.40 4.30
CA TRP A 115 -36.74 -0.43 4.13
C TRP A 115 -36.65 0.01 2.67
N LYS A 116 -36.04 1.17 2.44
CA LYS A 116 -35.79 1.67 1.09
C LYS A 116 -34.29 1.80 0.85
N ALA A 117 -33.82 1.34 -0.30
CA ALA A 117 -32.45 1.51 -0.75
C ALA A 117 -32.23 2.94 -1.25
N ILE A 118 -31.02 3.47 -1.01
CA ILE A 118 -30.56 4.77 -1.52
C ILE A 118 -29.23 4.54 -2.22
N TYR A 119 -28.98 5.28 -3.30
CA TYR A 119 -27.71 5.23 -4.02
C TYR A 119 -26.54 5.67 -3.13
N ASN A 120 -25.52 4.82 -3.04
CA ASN A 120 -24.27 5.14 -2.37
C ASN A 120 -23.22 5.54 -3.42
N ARG A 121 -22.74 6.78 -3.36
CA ARG A 121 -21.72 7.31 -4.29
C ARG A 121 -20.37 6.59 -4.22
N PHE A 122 -20.13 5.81 -3.17
CA PHE A 122 -18.91 5.03 -2.97
C PHE A 122 -19.07 3.57 -3.44
N ALA A 123 -20.25 3.19 -3.92
CA ALA A 123 -20.47 1.84 -4.43
C ALA A 123 -19.70 1.65 -5.74
N SER A 124 -18.90 0.58 -5.83
CA SER A 124 -18.15 0.20 -7.02
C SER A 124 -18.19 -1.31 -7.17
N ARG A 125 -18.24 -1.78 -8.43
CA ARG A 125 -18.18 -3.22 -8.71
C ARG A 125 -16.83 -3.80 -8.30
N GLY A 126 -15.76 -3.02 -8.40
CA GLY A 126 -14.48 -3.15 -7.71
C GLY A 126 -13.60 -4.38 -7.91
N VAL A 127 -14.21 -5.54 -8.02
CA VAL A 127 -13.63 -6.88 -8.07
C VAL A 127 -14.50 -7.68 -9.04
N SER A 128 -13.88 -8.47 -9.90
CA SER A 128 -14.64 -9.33 -10.82
C SER A 128 -15.46 -10.38 -10.06
N VAL A 129 -16.55 -10.86 -10.66
CA VAL A 129 -17.36 -11.96 -10.09
C VAL A 129 -16.50 -13.20 -9.80
N GLN A 130 -15.52 -13.47 -10.66
CA GLN A 130 -14.57 -14.57 -10.51
C GLN A 130 -13.72 -14.41 -9.25
N GLU A 131 -13.20 -13.22 -8.98
CA GLU A 131 -12.43 -12.92 -7.77
C GLU A 131 -13.29 -12.97 -6.51
N ILE A 132 -14.53 -12.45 -6.55
CA ILE A 132 -15.48 -12.55 -5.42
C ILE A 132 -15.73 -14.02 -5.06
N SER A 133 -15.84 -14.90 -6.06
CA SER A 133 -16.06 -16.34 -5.84
C SER A 133 -14.91 -17.04 -5.09
N VAL A 134 -13.72 -16.43 -5.06
CA VAL A 134 -12.58 -16.93 -4.28
C VAL A 134 -12.70 -16.52 -2.81
N LEU A 135 -13.29 -15.36 -2.50
CA LEU A 135 -13.56 -14.90 -1.12
C LEU A 135 -14.79 -15.56 -0.52
N ALA A 136 -15.84 -15.76 -1.33
CA ALA A 136 -16.99 -16.56 -0.96
C ALA A 136 -16.53 -18.02 -0.86
N SER A 137 -16.02 -18.39 0.31
CA SER A 137 -15.58 -19.75 0.65
C SER A 137 -16.43 -20.79 -0.07
N LYS A 138 -15.84 -21.57 -0.99
CA LYS A 138 -16.49 -22.69 -1.68
C LYS A 138 -16.97 -23.80 -0.73
N ASN A 139 -16.69 -23.68 0.56
CA ASN A 139 -17.27 -24.56 1.56
C ASN A 139 -18.78 -24.39 1.49
N LYS A 140 -19.46 -25.46 1.09
CA LYS A 140 -20.91 -25.60 1.15
C LYS A 140 -21.37 -25.56 2.61
N ILE A 141 -21.30 -24.40 3.23
CA ILE A 141 -21.94 -24.15 4.50
C ILE A 141 -23.44 -24.13 4.20
N SER A 142 -24.22 -24.96 4.89
CA SER A 142 -25.67 -24.96 4.71
C SER A 142 -26.24 -23.59 5.09
N GLN A 143 -27.27 -23.12 4.39
CA GLN A 143 -27.99 -21.90 4.79
C GLN A 143 -28.47 -21.99 6.24
N GLU A 144 -28.85 -23.19 6.68
CA GLU A 144 -29.23 -23.48 8.06
C GLU A 144 -28.10 -23.21 9.06
N TYR A 145 -26.85 -23.59 8.75
CA TYR A 145 -25.72 -23.28 9.62
C TYR A 145 -25.39 -21.77 9.64
N LEU A 146 -25.49 -21.10 8.49
CA LEU A 146 -25.25 -19.65 8.38
C LEU A 146 -26.30 -18.83 9.15
N LEU A 147 -27.55 -19.27 9.17
CA LEU A 147 -28.69 -18.54 9.73
C LEU A 147 -29.17 -19.07 11.10
N GLY A 148 -28.74 -20.26 11.53
CA GLY A 148 -29.30 -20.97 12.67
C GLY A 148 -29.29 -20.15 13.95
N ASP A 149 -28.15 -19.52 14.28
CA ASP A 149 -28.03 -18.64 15.45
C ASP A 149 -28.89 -17.38 15.31
N THR A 150 -28.99 -16.83 14.09
CA THR A 150 -29.76 -15.62 13.81
C THR A 150 -31.26 -15.81 14.08
N ILE A 151 -31.85 -16.94 13.69
CA ILE A 151 -33.30 -17.19 13.85
C ILE A 151 -33.67 -17.29 15.33
N GLU A 152 -32.94 -18.09 16.11
CA GLU A 152 -33.22 -18.26 17.54
C GLU A 152 -32.91 -16.98 18.32
N HIS A 153 -31.85 -16.25 17.97
CA HIS A 153 -31.57 -14.96 18.57
C HIS A 153 -32.69 -13.94 18.31
N ILE A 154 -33.24 -13.88 17.09
CA ILE A 154 -34.38 -13.00 16.78
C ILE A 154 -35.63 -13.40 17.58
N LYS A 155 -35.92 -14.71 17.71
CA LYS A 155 -37.03 -15.19 18.54
C LYS A 155 -36.87 -14.75 20.00
N LEU A 156 -35.66 -14.89 20.55
CA LEU A 156 -35.33 -14.43 21.90
C LEU A 156 -35.49 -12.91 22.06
N LEU A 157 -35.00 -12.12 21.11
CA LEU A 157 -35.15 -10.66 21.16
C LEU A 157 -36.63 -10.25 21.12
N LYS A 158 -37.44 -10.92 20.29
CA LYS A 158 -38.89 -10.71 20.23
C LYS A 158 -39.60 -11.11 21.52
N SER A 159 -39.19 -12.22 22.17
CA SER A 159 -39.81 -12.67 23.42
C SER A 159 -39.55 -11.72 24.59
N LYS A 160 -38.45 -10.95 24.55
CA LYS A 160 -38.13 -9.93 25.56
C LYS A 160 -39.03 -8.70 25.52
N LYS A 161 -39.91 -8.54 24.51
CA LYS A 161 -40.82 -7.39 24.35
C LYS A 161 -40.12 -6.05 24.59
N LEU A 162 -38.90 -5.91 24.06
CA LEU A 162 -38.07 -4.73 24.26
C LEU A 162 -38.71 -3.51 23.59
N HIS A 163 -38.79 -2.40 24.32
CA HIS A 163 -39.13 -1.10 23.76
C HIS A 163 -37.85 -0.47 23.23
N LEU A 164 -37.65 -0.53 21.91
CA LEU A 164 -36.50 0.10 21.28
C LEU A 164 -36.78 1.59 21.05
N PRO A 165 -35.80 2.47 21.24
CA PRO A 165 -35.97 3.88 20.90
C PRO A 165 -36.13 4.03 19.38
N GLU A 166 -36.91 5.02 18.95
CA GLU A 166 -37.10 5.33 17.53
C GLU A 166 -35.77 5.75 16.86
N GLN A 167 -34.89 6.38 17.62
CA GLN A 167 -33.56 6.79 17.18
C GLN A 167 -32.51 6.44 18.24
N PHE A 168 -31.37 5.94 17.80
CA PHE A 168 -30.24 5.64 18.66
C PHE A 168 -28.95 6.02 17.96
N ASP A 169 -28.16 6.89 18.59
CA ASP A 169 -26.83 7.27 18.13
C ASP A 169 -25.83 6.98 19.24
N ALA A 170 -24.94 6.01 19.02
CA ALA A 170 -23.92 5.62 19.98
C ALA A 170 -23.01 6.79 20.39
N ARG A 171 -22.78 7.75 19.49
CA ARG A 171 -21.95 8.94 19.73
C ARG A 171 -22.62 9.91 20.70
N LEU A 172 -23.96 9.95 20.73
CA LEU A 172 -24.71 10.75 21.69
C LEU A 172 -24.85 10.04 23.04
N GLN A 173 -24.91 8.70 23.02
CA GLN A 173 -25.02 7.88 24.23
C GLN A 173 -23.70 7.79 25.01
N TRP A 174 -22.56 7.72 24.30
CA TRP A 174 -21.22 7.64 24.88
C TRP A 174 -20.27 8.69 24.28
N PRO A 175 -20.57 9.99 24.44
CA PRO A 175 -19.85 11.08 23.78
C PRO A 175 -18.40 11.23 24.25
N LEU A 176 -18.07 10.63 25.40
CA LEU A 176 -16.72 10.63 25.95
C LEU A 176 -15.91 9.41 25.52
N CYS A 177 -16.50 8.41 24.85
CA CYS A 177 -15.75 7.26 24.34
C CYS A 177 -15.14 7.57 22.99
N TRP A 178 -13.86 7.93 22.96
CA TRP A 178 -13.17 8.33 21.74
C TRP A 178 -13.27 7.27 20.62
N SER A 179 -13.21 5.98 20.98
CA SER A 179 -13.30 4.86 20.04
C SER A 179 -14.63 4.80 19.27
N VAL A 180 -15.74 5.18 19.91
CA VAL A 180 -17.10 5.19 19.32
C VAL A 180 -17.20 6.19 18.17
N HIS A 181 -16.29 7.17 18.13
CA HIS A 181 -16.24 8.21 17.10
C HIS A 181 -15.23 7.90 16.00
N GLN A 182 -14.48 6.80 16.10
CA GLN A 182 -13.45 6.46 15.12
C GLN A 182 -13.96 5.57 14.01
N VAL A 183 -13.35 5.74 12.84
CA VAL A 183 -13.56 4.88 11.67
C VAL A 183 -12.20 4.41 11.17
N ALA A 184 -11.84 3.19 11.56
CA ALA A 184 -10.58 2.56 11.16
C ALA A 184 -10.60 2.17 9.68
N ASN A 185 -9.44 2.21 9.03
CA ASN A 185 -9.26 1.84 7.63
C ASN A 185 -8.47 0.53 7.52
N GLN A 186 -9.11 -0.54 7.01
CA GLN A 186 -8.47 -1.85 6.84
C GLN A 186 -7.31 -1.85 5.81
N GLY A 187 -7.27 -0.86 4.91
CA GLY A 187 -6.23 -0.76 3.88
C GLY A 187 -6.12 -2.02 3.02
N GLY A 188 -4.89 -2.32 2.61
CA GLY A 188 -4.54 -3.46 1.76
C GLY A 188 -4.53 -4.80 2.48
N CYS A 189 -5.57 -5.12 3.24
CA CYS A 189 -5.72 -6.41 3.93
C CYS A 189 -7.21 -6.72 4.07
N GLY A 190 -7.63 -7.97 3.85
CA GLY A 190 -8.99 -8.44 4.12
C GLY A 190 -9.28 -8.64 5.60
N SER A 191 -8.90 -7.67 6.42
CA SER A 191 -8.98 -7.68 7.88
C SER A 191 -10.26 -7.07 8.44
N CYS A 192 -11.32 -6.93 7.64
CA CYS A 192 -12.60 -6.36 8.08
C CYS A 192 -13.10 -7.02 9.38
N TRP A 193 -12.97 -8.34 9.50
CA TRP A 193 -13.30 -9.11 10.70
C TRP A 193 -12.51 -8.65 11.94
N ALA A 194 -11.22 -8.34 11.78
CA ALA A 194 -10.34 -7.93 12.88
C ALA A 194 -10.56 -6.46 13.25
N ILE A 195 -10.68 -5.59 12.24
CA ILE A 195 -10.96 -4.16 12.43
C ILE A 195 -12.31 -3.99 13.15
N SER A 196 -13.37 -4.63 12.66
CA SER A 196 -14.69 -4.55 13.29
C SER A 196 -14.68 -5.10 14.71
N ALA A 197 -14.02 -6.25 14.96
CA ALA A 197 -13.92 -6.81 16.29
C ALA A 197 -13.15 -5.89 17.24
N ALA A 198 -11.97 -5.40 16.83
CA ALA A 198 -11.14 -4.50 17.62
C ALA A 198 -11.85 -3.18 17.96
N SER A 199 -12.60 -2.60 17.02
CA SER A 199 -13.43 -1.42 17.27
C SER A 199 -14.48 -1.70 18.35
N VAL A 200 -15.25 -2.78 18.22
CA VAL A 200 -16.26 -3.17 19.23
C VAL A 200 -15.61 -3.42 20.59
N MET A 201 -14.46 -4.09 20.64
CA MET A 201 -13.75 -4.36 21.90
C MET A 201 -13.29 -3.05 22.57
N SER A 202 -12.78 -2.09 21.79
CA SER A 202 -12.37 -0.77 22.26
C SER A 202 -13.55 0.03 22.81
N ASP A 203 -14.68 0.03 22.08
CA ASP A 203 -15.91 0.67 22.52
C ASP A 203 -16.43 0.08 23.83
N ARG A 204 -16.49 -1.26 23.91
CA ARG A 204 -16.96 -1.95 25.11
C ARG A 204 -16.03 -1.74 26.29
N LEU A 205 -14.72 -1.65 26.08
CA LEU A 205 -13.75 -1.31 27.11
C LEU A 205 -14.00 0.09 27.68
N CYS A 206 -14.18 1.08 26.81
CA CYS A 206 -14.49 2.44 27.24
C CYS A 206 -15.82 2.53 27.99
N ILE A 207 -16.89 1.91 27.45
CA ILE A 207 -18.22 1.90 28.05
C ILE A 207 -18.20 1.23 29.43
N ALA A 208 -17.59 0.05 29.53
CA ALA A 208 -17.57 -0.73 30.78
C ALA A 208 -16.74 -0.05 31.89
N THR A 209 -15.77 0.79 31.52
CA THR A 209 -14.90 1.51 32.45
C THR A 209 -15.37 2.94 32.72
N ASN A 210 -16.57 3.32 32.25
CA ASN A 210 -17.08 4.69 32.36
C ASN A 210 -16.02 5.71 31.91
N TYR A 211 -15.48 5.50 30.70
CA TYR A 211 -14.51 6.36 30.03
C TYR A 211 -13.09 6.37 30.62
N SER A 212 -12.83 5.67 31.74
CA SER A 212 -11.51 5.69 32.38
C SER A 212 -10.45 4.90 31.60
N ASN A 213 -10.85 4.02 30.69
CA ASN A 213 -9.95 3.30 29.80
C ASN A 213 -10.35 3.51 28.33
N GLN A 214 -9.58 4.37 27.64
CA GLN A 214 -9.78 4.74 26.23
C GLN A 214 -8.81 4.00 25.29
N LYS A 215 -8.11 2.97 25.78
CA LYS A 215 -7.11 2.25 24.98
C LYS A 215 -7.78 1.56 23.80
N GLN A 216 -7.20 1.69 22.62
CA GLN A 216 -7.62 0.94 21.42
C GLN A 216 -7.04 -0.46 21.45
N ILE A 217 -7.87 -1.46 21.14
CA ILE A 217 -7.46 -2.85 20.98
C ILE A 217 -6.84 -3.04 19.58
N SER A 218 -5.71 -3.74 19.51
CA SER A 218 -4.94 -3.91 18.28
C SER A 218 -5.61 -4.88 17.32
N ALA A 219 -6.09 -4.36 16.19
CA ALA A 219 -6.48 -5.19 15.05
C ALA A 219 -5.26 -5.95 14.47
N GLU A 220 -4.08 -5.35 14.48
CA GLU A 220 -2.83 -5.97 14.00
C GLU A 220 -2.50 -7.24 14.78
N ASP A 221 -2.71 -7.23 16.11
CA ASP A 221 -2.42 -8.38 16.96
C ASP A 221 -3.41 -9.53 16.71
N LEU A 222 -4.69 -9.21 16.50
CA LEU A 222 -5.67 -10.18 16.03
C LEU A 222 -5.25 -10.83 14.71
N ILE A 223 -4.87 -10.02 13.72
CA ILE A 223 -4.53 -10.51 12.37
C ILE A 223 -3.30 -11.38 12.39
N SER A 224 -2.26 -10.95 13.10
CA SER A 224 -0.94 -11.59 13.07
C SER A 224 -0.81 -12.75 14.05
N CYS A 225 -1.41 -12.68 15.25
CA CYS A 225 -1.19 -13.63 16.34
C CYS A 225 -2.35 -14.60 16.60
N CYS A 226 -3.59 -14.28 16.20
CA CYS A 226 -4.66 -15.27 16.24
C CYS A 226 -4.63 -16.17 15.00
N ALA A 227 -3.90 -17.29 15.10
CA ALA A 227 -3.75 -18.26 14.03
C ALA A 227 -5.09 -18.85 13.50
N GLU A 228 -6.13 -18.86 14.34
CA GLU A 228 -7.45 -19.43 14.03
C GLU A 228 -8.49 -18.38 13.57
N CYS A 229 -8.17 -17.08 13.64
CA CYS A 229 -9.20 -16.04 13.43
C CYS A 229 -9.39 -15.63 11.97
N GLY A 230 -8.34 -15.47 11.17
CA GLY A 230 -8.53 -15.18 9.73
C GLY A 230 -7.46 -14.41 8.97
N GLY A 231 -6.41 -13.85 9.58
CA GLY A 231 -5.39 -13.06 8.85
C GLY A 231 -5.99 -12.02 7.88
N CYS A 232 -5.36 -11.81 6.72
CA CYS A 232 -5.91 -10.96 5.63
C CYS A 232 -6.90 -11.69 4.71
N GLN A 233 -7.04 -13.01 4.81
CA GLN A 233 -8.02 -13.77 4.02
C GLN A 233 -9.40 -13.87 4.66
N GLY A 234 -9.53 -13.47 5.93
CA GLY A 234 -10.72 -13.64 6.74
C GLY A 234 -10.98 -15.08 7.17
N SER A 235 -12.10 -15.27 7.86
CA SER A 235 -12.68 -16.58 8.16
C SER A 235 -14.19 -16.48 8.16
N ASN A 236 -14.87 -17.63 8.14
CA ASN A 236 -16.33 -17.69 8.21
C ASN A 236 -16.86 -17.62 9.66
N TRP A 237 -15.99 -17.35 10.64
CA TRP A 237 -16.36 -17.37 12.05
C TRP A 237 -16.10 -16.03 12.73
N ALA A 238 -17.09 -15.16 12.69
CA ALA A 238 -17.02 -13.81 13.26
C ALA A 238 -16.72 -13.78 14.78
N LEU A 239 -17.11 -14.82 15.53
CA LEU A 239 -16.87 -14.88 16.98
C LEU A 239 -15.45 -15.29 17.37
N SER A 240 -14.62 -15.78 16.43
CA SER A 240 -13.25 -16.22 16.71
C SER A 240 -12.41 -15.14 17.41
N ALA A 241 -12.50 -13.89 16.95
CA ALA A 241 -11.80 -12.75 17.54
C ALA A 241 -12.20 -12.51 19.00
N PHE A 242 -13.50 -12.59 19.32
CA PHE A 242 -13.99 -12.39 20.69
C PHE A 242 -13.61 -13.54 21.62
N ILE A 243 -13.63 -14.78 21.11
CA ILE A 243 -13.16 -15.95 21.86
C ILE A 243 -11.66 -15.85 22.14
N TYR A 244 -10.87 -15.42 21.15
CA TYR A 244 -9.45 -15.18 21.32
C TYR A 244 -9.19 -14.10 22.36
N TRP A 245 -9.90 -12.97 22.27
CA TRP A 245 -9.81 -11.88 23.25
C TRP A 245 -10.12 -12.36 24.68
N ARG A 246 -11.19 -13.14 24.86
CA ARG A 246 -11.55 -13.69 26.18
C ARG A 246 -10.47 -14.62 26.74
N ASN A 247 -9.90 -15.48 25.89
CA ASN A 247 -9.02 -16.56 26.34
C ASN A 247 -7.55 -16.13 26.47
N HIS A 248 -7.08 -15.21 25.62
CA HIS A 248 -5.67 -14.80 25.52
C HIS A 248 -5.46 -13.30 25.75
N GLY A 249 -6.51 -12.51 25.61
CA GLY A 249 -6.42 -11.06 25.48
C GLY A 249 -5.76 -10.61 24.19
N ILE A 250 -5.75 -9.30 23.98
CA ILE A 250 -5.19 -8.65 22.78
C ILE A 250 -4.51 -7.37 23.26
N VAL A 251 -3.31 -7.07 22.77
CA VAL A 251 -2.60 -5.83 23.13
C VAL A 251 -3.30 -4.59 22.57
N THR A 252 -2.86 -3.42 23.04
CA THR A 252 -3.34 -2.16 22.50
C THR A 252 -2.67 -1.82 21.17
N GLY A 253 -3.35 -1.08 20.30
CA GLY A 253 -2.81 -0.69 19.01
C GLY A 253 -3.77 0.19 18.23
N GLY A 254 -3.29 1.35 17.78
CA GLY A 254 -4.08 2.29 17.00
C GLY A 254 -3.96 2.12 15.49
N ASP A 255 -4.43 3.12 14.75
CA ASP A 255 -4.40 3.15 13.29
C ASP A 255 -2.98 3.14 12.70
N TYR A 256 -2.90 2.91 11.39
CA TYR A 256 -1.63 2.96 10.66
C TYR A 256 -0.95 4.32 10.83
N GLY A 257 0.33 4.30 11.22
CA GLY A 257 1.13 5.50 11.43
C GLY A 257 0.79 6.30 12.69
N SER A 258 -0.13 5.83 13.54
CA SER A 258 -0.46 6.47 14.83
C SER A 258 0.67 6.32 15.86
N PHE A 259 1.43 5.21 15.77
CA PHE A 259 2.37 4.77 16.82
C PHE A 259 1.72 4.60 18.19
N GLU A 260 0.38 4.47 18.24
CA GLU A 260 -0.38 4.33 19.47
C GLU A 260 -0.47 2.88 19.91
N GLY A 261 -0.23 2.65 21.20
CA GLY A 261 -0.28 1.32 21.79
C GLY A 261 0.91 0.44 21.42
N CYS A 262 0.77 -0.85 21.70
CA CYS A 262 1.83 -1.84 21.56
C CYS A 262 2.03 -2.31 20.12
N LYS A 263 0.93 -2.41 19.38
CA LYS A 263 0.95 -2.95 18.02
C LYS A 263 -0.01 -2.16 17.13
N PRO A 264 0.39 -0.94 16.72
CA PRO A 264 -0.36 -0.16 15.74
C PRO A 264 -0.57 -0.95 14.45
N TYR A 265 -1.61 -0.60 13.71
CA TYR A 265 -1.94 -1.24 12.44
C TYR A 265 -0.80 -1.11 11.43
N ALA A 266 -0.35 -2.23 10.84
CA ALA A 266 0.80 -2.22 9.94
C ALA A 266 0.44 -1.92 8.48
N THR A 267 -0.83 -2.08 8.10
CA THR A 267 -1.27 -1.99 6.70
C THR A 267 -1.65 -0.57 6.32
N ALA A 268 -0.96 -0.02 5.32
CA ALA A 268 -1.21 1.33 4.82
C ALA A 268 -2.56 1.43 4.04
N PRO A 269 -3.24 2.59 4.10
CA PRO A 269 -4.51 2.82 3.41
C PRO A 269 -4.36 3.19 1.92
N ASN A 270 -3.20 2.94 1.29
CA ASN A 270 -2.84 3.42 -0.04
C ASN A 270 -2.99 2.37 -1.16
N CYS A 271 -3.80 1.33 -0.96
CA CYS A 271 -3.96 0.23 -1.92
C CYS A 271 -4.91 0.52 -3.10
N GLY A 272 -5.51 1.70 -3.16
CA GLY A 272 -6.52 2.09 -4.14
C GLY A 272 -7.94 2.02 -3.59
N SER A 273 -8.90 2.50 -4.36
CA SER A 273 -10.33 2.44 -4.02
C SER A 273 -11.11 1.90 -5.22
N PRO A 274 -11.44 0.60 -5.24
CA PRO A 274 -11.11 -0.42 -4.24
C PRO A 274 -9.69 -0.99 -4.38
N CYS A 275 -9.25 -1.70 -3.34
CA CYS A 275 -7.95 -2.38 -3.31
C CYS A 275 -7.96 -3.67 -4.13
N SER A 276 -6.81 -3.99 -4.75
CA SER A 276 -6.62 -5.21 -5.54
C SER A 276 -6.89 -6.49 -4.74
N PHE A 277 -7.37 -7.52 -5.44
CA PHE A 277 -7.62 -8.84 -4.88
C PHE A 277 -6.38 -9.49 -4.20
N GLU A 278 -5.17 -9.12 -4.62
CA GLU A 278 -3.93 -9.68 -4.08
C GLU A 278 -3.79 -9.47 -2.55
N TYR A 279 -4.34 -8.37 -2.04
CA TYR A 279 -4.31 -8.00 -0.63
C TYR A 279 -5.17 -8.89 0.28
N TYR A 280 -6.10 -9.66 -0.28
CA TYR A 280 -7.02 -10.52 0.48
C TYR A 280 -6.52 -11.97 0.56
N ARG A 281 -5.26 -12.23 0.17
CA ARG A 281 -4.66 -13.57 0.24
C ARG A 281 -3.99 -13.79 1.58
N LYS A 282 -3.93 -15.06 2.01
CA LYS A 282 -3.23 -15.47 3.24
C LYS A 282 -1.77 -15.00 3.30
N LYS A 283 -1.08 -14.93 2.16
CA LYS A 283 0.30 -14.44 2.06
C LYS A 283 0.47 -12.95 2.44
N ALA A 284 -0.61 -12.17 2.41
CA ALA A 284 -0.60 -10.78 2.83
C ALA A 284 -0.71 -10.62 4.35
N ALA A 285 -1.03 -11.69 5.09
CA ALA A 285 -1.15 -11.63 6.53
C ALA A 285 0.22 -11.40 7.20
N PRO A 286 0.35 -10.42 8.11
CA PRO A 286 1.56 -10.20 8.89
C PRO A 286 1.90 -11.38 9.80
N ILE A 287 3.19 -11.57 10.06
CA ILE A 287 3.70 -12.60 10.98
C ILE A 287 3.52 -12.12 12.42
N CYS A 288 3.08 -13.00 13.33
CA CYS A 288 3.05 -12.69 14.76
C CYS A 288 4.47 -12.38 15.28
N GLN A 289 4.79 -11.11 15.46
CA GLN A 289 5.92 -10.68 16.26
C GLN A 289 5.51 -10.74 17.73
N LYS A 290 6.08 -11.66 18.49
CA LYS A 290 5.91 -11.70 19.95
C LYS A 290 6.79 -10.61 20.55
N ALA A 291 6.20 -9.54 21.08
CA ALA A 291 6.87 -8.77 22.13
C ALA A 291 6.92 -9.67 23.38
N TYR A 292 8.07 -9.75 24.05
CA TYR A 292 8.20 -10.59 25.25
C TYR A 292 7.32 -10.04 26.38
N TRP A 293 6.54 -10.94 26.98
CA TRP A 293 5.60 -10.67 28.06
C TRP A 293 6.28 -10.82 29.42
N ILE A 294 5.94 -9.96 30.37
CA ILE A 294 6.18 -10.22 31.79
C ILE A 294 4.83 -10.14 32.50
N ARG A 295 4.36 -11.27 33.02
CA ARG A 295 3.11 -11.39 33.77
C ARG A 295 3.40 -10.97 35.22
N ALA A 296 2.89 -9.83 35.67
CA ALA A 296 2.88 -9.49 37.10
C ALA A 296 1.66 -10.15 37.75
N GLU A 297 1.87 -10.93 38.81
CA GLU A 297 0.76 -11.54 39.56
C GLU A 297 0.01 -10.47 40.37
N LYS A 298 -1.30 -10.65 40.44
CA LYS A 298 -2.24 -9.72 41.07
C LYS A 298 -1.98 -9.64 42.58
N GLY A 299 -1.55 -8.48 43.06
CA GLY A 299 -1.21 -8.25 44.47
C GLY A 299 0.29 -8.12 44.74
N SER A 300 1.15 -8.31 43.72
CA SER A 300 2.55 -7.92 43.82
C SER A 300 2.67 -6.41 43.58
N ASN A 301 3.01 -5.65 44.62
CA ASN A 301 3.63 -4.32 44.45
C ASN A 301 5.11 -4.47 44.01
N GLU A 302 5.60 -5.70 43.93
CA GLU A 302 6.87 -6.04 43.28
C GLU A 302 6.66 -6.11 41.77
N ILE A 303 6.75 -4.95 41.11
CA ILE A 303 7.44 -4.95 39.83
C ILE A 303 8.83 -5.49 40.17
N MET A 304 9.08 -6.78 39.90
CA MET A 304 10.33 -7.44 40.27
C MET A 304 11.50 -6.57 39.81
N PRO A 305 12.46 -6.22 40.69
CA PRO A 305 13.59 -5.34 40.36
C PRO A 305 14.31 -5.76 39.07
N TYR A 306 14.36 -7.07 38.80
CA TYR A 306 14.92 -7.67 37.59
C TYR A 306 14.24 -7.22 36.28
N VAL A 307 12.94 -6.92 36.33
CA VAL A 307 12.16 -6.45 35.18
C VAL A 307 12.44 -4.97 34.90
N GLN A 308 12.55 -4.16 35.95
CA GLN A 308 12.96 -2.76 35.82
C GLN A 308 14.38 -2.67 35.28
N GLU A 309 15.28 -3.53 35.74
CA GLU A 309 16.67 -3.59 35.27
C GLU A 309 16.77 -4.00 33.80
N ILE A 310 16.06 -5.04 33.34
CA ILE A 310 16.03 -5.42 31.91
C ILE A 310 15.43 -4.29 31.05
N VAL A 311 14.36 -3.64 31.52
CA VAL A 311 13.75 -2.51 30.80
C VAL A 311 14.74 -1.33 30.73
N GLN A 312 15.49 -1.05 31.80
CA GLN A 312 16.53 -0.02 31.83
C GLN A 312 17.75 -0.38 30.97
N GLU A 313 18.21 -1.63 30.97
CA GLU A 313 19.30 -2.12 30.11
C GLU A 313 18.92 -2.08 28.63
N THR A 314 17.67 -2.43 28.31
CA THR A 314 17.20 -2.51 26.92
C THR A 314 16.89 -1.13 26.34
N ILE A 315 16.40 -0.19 27.15
CA ILE A 315 15.93 1.14 26.68
C ILE A 315 16.95 2.25 26.96
N GLY A 316 17.91 2.03 27.85
CA GLY A 316 18.83 3.07 28.30
C GLY A 316 18.14 4.16 29.13
N ASN A 317 18.92 4.93 29.88
CA ASN A 317 18.42 5.93 30.82
C ASN A 317 17.78 7.19 30.17
N GLU A 318 17.67 7.27 28.84
CA GLU A 318 17.31 8.52 28.15
C GLU A 318 15.83 8.65 27.72
N ARG A 319 14.94 7.68 27.96
CA ARG A 319 13.50 7.88 27.69
C ARG A 319 12.60 7.27 28.76
N LYS A 320 12.17 8.11 29.70
CA LYS A 320 11.14 7.80 30.70
C LYS A 320 9.71 7.72 30.14
N ASP A 321 9.50 7.88 28.83
CA ASP A 321 8.15 7.97 28.25
C ASP A 321 7.55 6.64 27.76
N TYR A 322 8.21 5.50 27.98
CA TYR A 322 7.60 4.17 27.72
C TYR A 322 6.94 3.59 28.97
N GLU A 323 5.90 4.24 29.49
CA GLU A 323 5.10 3.75 30.62
C GLU A 323 3.99 2.76 30.20
N SER A 324 4.24 1.94 29.19
CA SER A 324 3.37 0.78 28.94
C SER A 324 4.20 -0.44 28.59
N ILE A 325 4.55 -1.21 29.62
CA ILE A 325 4.68 -2.65 29.49
C ILE A 325 3.44 -3.10 28.71
N CYS A 326 3.66 -3.79 27.59
CA CYS A 326 2.59 -4.32 26.77
C CYS A 326 1.88 -5.46 27.49
N ILE A 327 1.03 -5.10 28.45
CA ILE A 327 0.16 -6.01 29.17
C ILE A 327 -1.13 -6.06 28.36
N SER A 328 -1.43 -7.23 27.79
CA SER A 328 -2.73 -7.54 27.23
C SER A 328 -3.80 -7.32 28.30
N PRO A 329 -4.79 -6.41 28.13
CA PRO A 329 -5.90 -6.26 29.05
C PRO A 329 -6.83 -7.48 28.97
N ALA A 330 -6.39 -8.63 29.50
CA ALA A 330 -7.23 -9.77 29.81
C ALA A 330 -7.16 -10.05 31.30
N SER A 331 -7.85 -9.22 32.08
CA SER A 331 -8.33 -9.61 33.39
C SER A 331 -9.50 -8.71 33.78
N LYS A 332 -10.73 -9.24 33.62
CA LYS A 332 -12.05 -8.68 33.93
C LYS A 332 -12.78 -7.90 32.82
N LEU A 333 -13.25 -8.63 31.82
CA LEU A 333 -14.57 -8.37 31.24
C LEU A 333 -15.40 -9.65 31.42
N ILE A 334 -15.98 -9.80 32.61
CA ILE A 334 -17.11 -10.69 32.83
C ILE A 334 -18.30 -9.74 32.91
N VAL A 335 -19.18 -9.79 31.91
CA VAL A 335 -20.50 -9.14 31.97
C VAL A 335 -21.44 -10.05 32.73
#